data_AF-A0A3M8WCS6-F1
#
_entry.id   AF-A0A3M8WCS6-F1
#
_cell.length_a   1.000
_cell.length_b   1.000
_cell.length_c   1.000
_cell.angle_alpha   90.00
_cell.angle_beta   90.00
_cell.angle_gamma   90.00
#
_symmetry.space_group_name_H-M   'P 1'
#
loop_
_entity.id
_entity.type
_entity.pdbx_description
1 polymer ?
#
loop_
_entity_poly.entity_id
_entity_poly.type
_entity_poly.pdbx_seq_one_letter_code
_entity_poly.pdbx_strand_id
1 'polypeptide(L)'
;MSVIGKEEGIAHGTPRGHRQHIRRQVPVTEECGCLQAKRDEQDAKSAARQAGPTPRAAAQRQWNGGMRGTSRPEANTPVRADCPTEGCGHEAVAEGLSQQRGWVHARVAGSTEPARDYCSGSCAMYGIALAELRISDAA
;
A
#
# COMPACT_ATOMS: atom_id res chain seq x y z
N MET A 1 13.05 32.68 -19.96
CA MET A 1 13.65 31.67 -19.06
C MET A 1 13.11 30.32 -19.50
N SER A 2 13.90 29.58 -20.27
CA SER A 2 13.49 28.32 -20.90
C SER A 2 13.39 27.22 -19.84
N VAL A 3 12.22 26.59 -19.73
CA VAL A 3 11.94 25.44 -18.86
C VAL A 3 12.54 24.19 -19.50
N ILE A 4 13.87 24.14 -19.61
CA ILE A 4 14.59 22.98 -20.13
C ILE A 4 14.75 22.01 -18.95
N GLY A 5 13.98 20.91 -18.94
CA GLY A 5 14.31 19.72 -18.13
C GLY A 5 13.19 19.07 -17.30
N LYS A 6 11.97 19.63 -17.19
CA LYS A 6 10.84 18.95 -16.47
C LYS A 6 9.75 18.39 -17.40
N GLU A 7 9.64 18.92 -18.62
CA GLU A 7 8.71 18.45 -19.66
C GLU A 7 9.34 17.39 -20.59
N GLU A 8 10.67 17.30 -20.60
CA GLU A 8 11.41 16.34 -21.42
C GLU A 8 11.04 14.90 -21.03
N GLY A 9 10.40 14.21 -21.98
CA GLY A 9 9.98 12.82 -21.84
C GLY A 9 8.55 12.60 -21.34
N ILE A 10 7.74 13.65 -21.19
CA ILE A 10 6.30 13.49 -21.04
C ILE A 10 5.66 13.32 -22.43
N ALA A 11 4.88 12.25 -22.60
CA ALA A 11 4.16 11.99 -23.84
C ALA A 11 2.89 12.86 -23.92
N HIS A 12 3.07 14.15 -24.21
CA HIS A 12 2.00 15.14 -24.34
C HIS A 12 0.91 14.71 -25.34
N GLY A 13 -0.32 15.18 -25.13
CA GLY A 13 -1.48 14.81 -25.96
C GLY A 13 -1.95 13.36 -25.82
N THR A 14 -1.51 12.61 -24.81
CA THR A 14 -1.92 11.20 -24.62
C THR A 14 -2.42 10.93 -23.20
N PRO A 15 -3.28 9.90 -22.99
CA PRO A 15 -3.67 9.47 -21.64
C PRO A 15 -2.46 9.01 -20.80
N ARG A 16 -1.40 8.52 -21.46
CA ARG A 16 -0.13 8.15 -20.82
C ARG A 16 0.60 9.38 -20.29
N GLY A 17 0.66 10.46 -21.07
CA GLY A 17 1.23 11.74 -20.65
C GLY A 17 0.51 12.32 -19.43
N HIS A 18 -0.82 12.28 -19.41
CA HIS A 18 -1.59 12.68 -18.23
C HIS A 18 -1.15 11.91 -16.97
N ARG A 19 -0.98 10.58 -17.06
CA ARG A 19 -0.50 9.77 -15.92
C ARG A 19 0.94 10.12 -15.50
N GLN A 20 1.80 10.48 -16.45
CA GLN A 20 3.17 10.92 -16.18
C GLN A 20 3.20 12.25 -15.42
N HIS A 21 2.35 13.22 -15.79
CA HIS A 21 2.18 14.46 -15.04
C HIS A 21 1.77 14.22 -13.59
N ILE A 22 0.75 13.38 -13.36
CA ILE A 22 0.28 13.06 -12.00
C ILE A 22 1.38 12.39 -11.18
N ARG A 23 2.05 11.37 -11.73
CA ARG A 23 3.10 10.63 -11.02
C ARG A 23 4.32 11.50 -10.69
N ARG A 24 4.67 12.43 -11.60
CA ARG A 24 5.83 13.33 -11.45
C ARG A 24 5.47 14.67 -10.79
N GLN A 25 4.20 14.87 -10.45
CA GLN A 25 3.66 16.10 -9.86
C GLN A 25 3.96 17.34 -10.71
N VAL A 26 3.94 17.20 -12.04
CA VAL A 26 4.10 18.31 -12.99
C VAL A 26 2.71 18.82 -13.36
N PRO A 27 2.43 20.14 -13.26
CA PRO A 27 1.12 20.70 -13.64
C PRO A 27 0.72 20.30 -15.06
N VAL A 28 -0.55 19.93 -15.25
CA VAL A 28 -1.12 19.70 -16.58
C VAL A 28 -1.74 21.00 -17.05
N THR A 29 -1.18 21.62 -18.08
CA THR A 29 -1.75 22.80 -18.74
C THR A 29 -2.71 22.39 -19.86
N GLU A 30 -3.57 23.31 -20.30
CA GLU A 30 -4.44 23.06 -21.47
C GLU A 30 -3.61 22.88 -22.76
N GLU A 31 -2.51 23.63 -22.90
CA GLU A 31 -1.58 23.56 -24.04
C GLU A 31 -0.90 22.19 -24.19
N CYS A 32 -0.76 21.44 -23.10
CA CYS A 32 -0.16 20.11 -23.07
C CYS A 32 -1.06 19.03 -23.72
N GLY A 33 -2.36 19.29 -23.90
CA GLY A 33 -3.33 18.38 -24.55
C GLY A 33 -3.65 17.09 -23.79
N CYS A 34 -2.94 16.79 -22.70
CA CYS A 34 -3.15 15.57 -21.90
C CYS A 34 -4.50 15.54 -21.18
N LEU A 35 -5.06 16.71 -20.81
CA LEU A 35 -6.40 16.78 -20.22
C LEU A 35 -7.48 16.40 -21.24
N GLN A 36 -7.37 16.89 -22.48
CA GLN A 36 -8.31 16.55 -23.53
C GLN A 36 -8.23 15.05 -23.87
N ALA A 37 -7.03 14.51 -24.04
CA ALA A 37 -6.83 13.09 -24.30
C ALA A 37 -7.43 12.19 -23.19
N LYS A 38 -7.41 12.63 -21.92
CA LYS A 38 -8.07 11.92 -20.82
C LYS A 38 -9.60 11.99 -20.94
N ARG A 39 -10.17 13.15 -21.29
CA ARG A 39 -11.61 13.31 -21.50
C ARG A 39 -12.09 12.41 -22.64
N ASP A 40 -11.39 12.43 -23.77
CA ASP A 40 -11.69 11.57 -24.93
C ASP A 40 -11.62 10.08 -24.55
N GLU A 41 -10.63 9.67 -23.75
CA GLU A 41 -10.52 8.29 -23.24
C GLU A 41 -11.72 7.93 -22.32
N GLN A 42 -12.17 8.87 -21.49
CA GLN A 42 -13.33 8.68 -20.62
C GLN A 42 -14.63 8.59 -21.42
N ASP A 43 -14.78 9.41 -22.46
CA ASP A 43 -15.93 9.40 -23.36
C ASP A 43 -15.97 8.11 -24.16
N ALA A 44 -14.85 7.68 -24.72
CA ALA A 44 -14.72 6.39 -25.41
C ALA A 44 -15.07 5.21 -24.50
N LYS A 45 -14.62 5.22 -23.24
CA LYS A 45 -15.00 4.21 -22.24
C LYS A 45 -16.48 4.24 -21.92
N SER A 46 -17.09 5.41 -21.87
CA SER A 46 -18.51 5.59 -21.58
C SER A 46 -19.37 5.09 -22.74
N ALA A 47 -19.01 5.45 -23.97
CA ALA A 47 -19.61 4.92 -25.19
C ALA A 47 -19.49 3.38 -25.27
N ALA A 48 -18.31 2.83 -24.96
CA ALA A 48 -18.12 1.38 -24.94
C ALA A 48 -18.99 0.67 -23.88
N ARG A 49 -19.27 1.31 -22.73
CA ARG A 49 -20.20 0.77 -21.73
C ARG A 49 -21.65 0.80 -22.23
N GLN A 50 -22.04 1.87 -22.93
CA GLN A 50 -23.38 2.01 -23.52
C GLN A 50 -23.62 1.00 -24.66
N ALA A 51 -22.59 0.70 -25.45
CA ALA A 51 -22.64 -0.31 -26.51
C ALA A 51 -22.81 -1.75 -25.99
N GLY A 52 -22.70 -1.97 -24.67
CA GLY A 52 -22.88 -3.26 -24.03
C GLY A 52 -21.61 -4.13 -24.00
N PRO A 53 -21.67 -5.30 -23.35
CA PRO A 53 -20.52 -6.19 -23.22
C PRO A 53 -20.14 -6.82 -24.56
N THR A 54 -18.83 -7.02 -24.77
CA THR A 54 -18.33 -7.81 -25.90
C THR A 54 -18.88 -9.24 -25.85
N PRO A 55 -18.97 -9.98 -26.97
CA PRO A 55 -19.50 -11.36 -26.99
C PRO A 55 -18.81 -12.28 -25.97
N ARG A 56 -17.48 -12.14 -25.80
CA ARG A 56 -16.71 -12.87 -24.78
C ARG A 56 -17.15 -12.50 -23.36
N ALA A 57 -17.30 -11.21 -23.08
CA ALA A 57 -17.74 -10.75 -21.76
C ALA A 57 -19.21 -11.12 -21.48
N ALA A 58 -20.06 -11.14 -22.50
CA ALA A 58 -21.44 -11.61 -22.41
C ALA A 58 -21.50 -13.12 -22.13
N ALA A 59 -20.73 -13.93 -22.86
CA ALA A 59 -20.61 -15.37 -22.63
C ALA A 59 -20.05 -15.69 -21.23
N GLN A 60 -19.04 -14.93 -20.78
CA GLN A 60 -18.52 -15.07 -19.42
C GLN A 60 -19.58 -14.71 -18.36
N ARG A 61 -20.34 -13.62 -18.57
CA ARG A 61 -21.45 -13.23 -17.69
C ARG A 61 -22.57 -14.25 -17.67
N GLN A 62 -22.87 -14.86 -18.81
CA GLN A 62 -23.86 -15.94 -18.92
C GLN A 62 -23.39 -17.17 -18.13
N TRP A 63 -22.10 -17.55 -18.29
CA TRP A 63 -21.53 -18.70 -17.61
C TRP A 63 -21.40 -18.51 -16.10
N ASN A 64 -20.98 -17.33 -15.63
CA ASN A 64 -20.79 -17.06 -14.20
C ASN A 64 -21.98 -16.33 -13.53
N GLY A 65 -23.10 -16.12 -14.24
CA GLY A 65 -24.26 -15.38 -13.72
C GLY A 65 -23.95 -13.94 -13.31
N GLY A 66 -22.89 -13.34 -13.84
CA GLY A 66 -22.40 -12.02 -13.40
C GLY A 66 -21.65 -12.03 -12.07
N MET A 67 -21.40 -13.20 -11.46
CA MET A 67 -20.60 -13.31 -10.24
C MET A 67 -19.17 -12.82 -10.51
N ARG A 68 -18.78 -11.79 -9.77
CA ARG A 68 -17.37 -11.44 -9.61
C ARG A 68 -16.91 -12.23 -8.40
N GLY A 69 -15.83 -13.00 -8.53
CA GLY A 69 -15.33 -13.80 -7.41
C GLY A 69 -15.27 -12.97 -6.13
N THR A 70 -15.77 -13.50 -5.03
CA THR A 70 -15.60 -12.86 -3.74
C THR A 70 -14.11 -12.75 -3.47
N SER A 71 -13.67 -11.57 -3.04
CA SER A 71 -12.32 -11.42 -2.49
C SER A 71 -12.12 -12.54 -1.49
N ARG A 72 -11.02 -13.30 -1.60
CA ARG A 72 -10.72 -14.35 -0.63
C ARG A 72 -10.80 -13.69 0.75
N PRO A 73 -11.57 -14.26 1.70
CA PRO A 73 -11.60 -13.73 3.05
C PRO A 73 -10.16 -13.61 3.53
N GLU A 74 -9.89 -12.55 4.27
CA GLU A 74 -8.59 -12.36 4.91
C GLU A 74 -8.25 -13.68 5.59
N ALA A 75 -7.04 -14.19 5.32
CA ALA A 75 -6.61 -15.36 6.03
C ALA A 75 -6.55 -14.92 7.49
N ASN A 76 -7.47 -15.42 8.33
CA ASN A 76 -7.35 -15.40 9.79
C ASN A 76 -6.16 -16.29 10.20
N THR A 77 -5.02 -16.08 9.57
CA THR A 77 -3.76 -16.65 9.96
C THR A 77 -3.50 -16.09 11.35
N PRO A 78 -3.41 -16.95 12.37
CA PRO A 78 -3.16 -16.48 13.71
C PRO A 78 -1.91 -15.61 13.67
N VAL A 79 -2.04 -14.40 14.22
CA VAL A 79 -0.92 -13.60 14.72
C VAL A 79 -0.02 -14.60 15.44
N ARG A 80 1.21 -14.74 14.92
CA ARG A 80 2.15 -15.82 15.23
C ARG A 80 2.06 -16.23 16.71
N ALA A 81 2.05 -17.54 16.99
CA ALA A 81 2.06 -18.04 18.37
C ALA A 81 3.14 -17.33 19.20
N ASP A 82 2.82 -17.03 20.45
CA ASP A 82 3.74 -16.37 21.38
C ASP A 82 5.09 -17.09 21.39
N CYS A 83 6.17 -16.31 21.45
CA CYS A 83 7.51 -16.88 21.52
C CYS A 83 7.61 -17.71 22.82
N PRO A 84 7.99 -19.00 22.75
CA PRO A 84 8.07 -19.83 23.96
C PRO A 84 9.24 -19.45 24.87
N THR A 85 10.14 -18.56 24.41
CA THR A 85 11.26 -18.07 25.22
C THR A 85 10.73 -17.18 26.34
N GLU A 86 10.93 -17.61 27.58
CA GLU A 86 10.55 -16.89 28.79
C GLU A 86 11.09 -15.45 28.75
N GLY A 87 10.20 -14.48 29.02
CA GLY A 87 10.54 -13.05 29.02
C GLY A 87 10.60 -12.37 27.64
N CYS A 88 10.51 -13.11 26.53
CA CYS A 88 10.44 -12.50 25.20
C CYS A 88 9.14 -11.70 25.04
N GLY A 89 9.24 -10.47 24.53
CA GLY A 89 8.12 -9.56 24.33
C GLY A 89 7.58 -8.93 25.61
N HIS A 90 8.18 -9.18 26.77
CA HIS A 90 7.78 -8.56 28.03
C HIS A 90 8.29 -7.12 28.12
N GLU A 91 7.63 -6.31 28.95
CA GLU A 91 8.09 -4.96 29.25
C GLU A 91 9.52 -4.98 29.80
N ALA A 92 10.36 -4.13 29.24
CA ALA A 92 11.76 -4.05 29.59
C ALA A 92 11.89 -3.37 30.96
N VAL A 93 12.54 -4.07 31.90
CA VAL A 93 12.91 -3.52 33.20
C VAL A 93 14.35 -2.98 33.16
N ALA A 94 14.68 -2.03 34.04
CA ALA A 94 15.99 -1.35 34.04
C ALA A 94 17.20 -2.31 34.19
N GLU A 95 16.99 -3.45 34.86
CA GLU A 95 17.95 -4.56 35.00
C GLU A 95 17.51 -5.77 34.14
N GLY A 96 17.09 -5.50 32.90
CA GLY A 96 16.36 -6.45 32.05
C GLY A 96 17.20 -7.48 31.28
N LEU A 97 16.49 -8.43 30.65
CA LEU A 97 17.05 -9.50 29.82
C LEU A 97 17.83 -8.97 28.62
N SER A 98 17.58 -7.73 28.18
CA SER A 98 18.37 -7.04 27.15
C SER A 98 19.86 -6.87 27.48
N GLN A 99 20.26 -6.98 28.74
CA GLN A 99 21.69 -7.02 29.11
C GLN A 99 22.35 -8.38 28.79
N GLN A 100 21.55 -9.42 28.55
CA GLN A 100 22.04 -10.72 28.13
C GLN A 100 22.39 -10.71 26.64
N ARG A 101 23.49 -11.38 26.27
CA ARG A 101 23.96 -11.43 24.89
C ARG A 101 22.90 -12.08 23.97
N GLY A 102 22.52 -11.37 22.92
CA GLY A 102 21.56 -11.86 21.90
C GLY A 102 20.13 -11.38 22.11
N TRP A 103 19.83 -10.79 23.26
CA TRP A 103 18.57 -10.10 23.50
C TRP A 103 18.58 -8.70 22.91
N VAL A 104 17.39 -8.23 22.52
CA VAL A 104 17.19 -6.95 21.85
C VAL A 104 16.15 -6.16 22.64
N HIS A 105 16.54 -4.96 23.07
CA HIS A 105 15.63 -3.97 23.62
C HIS A 105 15.02 -3.14 22.49
N ALA A 106 13.70 -3.01 22.44
CA ALA A 106 13.03 -2.15 21.46
C ALA A 106 12.03 -1.19 22.11
N ARG A 107 12.09 0.06 21.65
CA ARG A 107 11.12 1.12 21.96
C ARG A 107 10.75 1.81 20.66
N VAL A 108 9.46 1.91 20.37
CA VAL A 108 8.96 2.57 19.15
C VAL A 108 8.59 4.00 19.48
N ALA A 109 9.24 4.96 18.81
CA ALA A 109 8.98 6.38 19.02
C ALA A 109 7.53 6.72 18.61
N GLY A 110 6.82 7.47 19.46
CA GLY A 110 5.41 7.80 19.24
C GLY A 110 4.43 6.69 19.60
N SER A 111 4.90 5.50 19.98
CA SER A 111 4.02 4.44 20.50
C SER A 111 3.70 4.70 21.98
N THR A 112 2.49 4.35 22.38
CA THR A 112 2.07 4.29 23.78
C THR A 112 2.50 2.99 24.47
N GLU A 113 2.99 2.01 23.71
CA GLU A 113 3.52 0.77 24.29
C GLU A 113 4.84 1.04 25.02
N PRO A 114 5.05 0.40 26.20
CA PRO A 114 6.32 0.49 26.89
C PRO A 114 7.42 -0.19 26.08
N ALA A 115 8.67 0.11 26.41
CA ALA A 115 9.80 -0.60 25.81
C ALA A 115 9.74 -2.09 26.18
N ARG A 116 10.17 -2.98 25.28
CA ARG A 116 10.10 -4.43 25.46
C ARG A 116 11.43 -5.11 25.11
N ASP A 117 11.70 -6.25 25.75
CA ASP A 117 12.89 -7.08 25.50
C ASP A 117 12.53 -8.32 24.68
N TYR A 118 13.38 -8.67 23.71
CA TYR A 118 13.14 -9.78 22.78
C TYR A 118 14.35 -10.71 22.71
N CYS A 119 14.10 -12.02 22.66
CA CYS A 119 15.18 -13.02 22.64
C CYS A 119 15.99 -13.07 21.34
N SER A 120 15.51 -12.40 20.28
CA SER A 120 16.19 -12.35 18.98
C SER A 120 15.77 -11.12 18.17
N GLY A 121 16.59 -10.75 17.18
CA GLY A 121 16.24 -9.70 16.21
C GLY A 121 14.96 -10.00 15.43
N SER A 122 14.64 -11.28 15.18
CA SER A 122 13.40 -11.65 14.48
C SER A 122 12.15 -11.37 15.31
N CYS A 123 12.22 -11.60 16.63
CA CYS A 123 11.14 -11.29 17.56
C CYS A 123 11.01 -9.78 17.76
N ALA A 124 12.14 -9.05 17.82
CA ALA A 124 12.13 -7.60 17.90
C ALA A 124 11.48 -6.95 16.68
N MET A 125 11.83 -7.38 15.46
CA MET A 125 11.21 -6.86 14.23
C MET A 125 9.69 -7.06 14.21
N TYR A 126 9.23 -8.24 14.67
CA TYR A 126 7.80 -8.51 14.76
C TYR A 126 7.11 -7.62 15.80
N GLY A 127 7.70 -7.46 16.98
CA GLY A 127 7.17 -6.60 18.03
C GLY A 127 7.13 -5.11 17.66
N ILE A 128 8.16 -4.61 16.98
CA ILE A 128 8.22 -3.24 16.46
C ILE A 128 7.08 -3.02 15.45
N ALA A 129 6.92 -3.92 14.48
CA ALA A 129 5.87 -3.80 13.47
C ALA A 129 4.46 -3.78 14.09
N LEU A 130 4.22 -4.59 15.12
CA LEU A 130 2.94 -4.57 15.85
C LEU A 130 2.71 -3.23 16.57
N ALA A 131 3.74 -2.67 17.19
CA ALA A 131 3.66 -1.37 17.87
C ALA A 131 3.43 -0.21 16.88
N GLU A 132 4.01 -0.27 15.67
CA GLU A 132 3.80 0.71 14.60
C GLU A 132 2.38 0.68 14.02
N LEU A 133 1.82 -0.53 13.82
CA LEU A 133 0.44 -0.67 13.36
C LEU A 133 -0.55 -0.07 14.36
N ARG A 134 -0.32 -0.29 15.66
CA ARG A 134 -1.17 0.26 16.73
C ARG A 134 -1.13 1.78 16.85
N ILE A 135 -0.02 2.42 16.45
CA ILE A 135 0.03 3.89 16.31
C ILE A 135 -0.93 4.35 15.20
N SER A 136 -0.97 3.62 14.08
CA SER A 136 -1.76 3.98 12.91
C SER A 136 -3.27 3.83 13.13
N ASP A 137 -3.70 2.91 14.01
CA ASP A 137 -5.11 2.74 14.38
C ASP A 137 -5.62 3.81 15.38
N ALA A 138 -4.71 4.51 16.07
CA ALA A 138 -5.05 5.51 17.08
C ALA A 138 -5.13 6.96 16.53
N ALA A 139 -4.85 7.16 15.23
CA ALA A 139 -4.86 8.45 14.52
C ALA A 139 -6.10 8.60 13.63
#